data_AF-A0A2X2FCF3-F1
#
_entry.id   AF-A0A2X2FCF3-F1
#
_cell.length_a   1.000
_cell.length_b   1.000
_cell.length_c   1.000
_cell.angle_alpha   90.00
_cell.angle_beta   90.00
_cell.angle_gamma   90.00
#
_symmetry.space_group_name_H-M   'P 1'
#
loop_
_entity.id
_entity.type
_entity.pdbx_description
1 polymer ?
#
loop_
_entity_poly.entity_id
_entity_poly.type
_entity_poly.pdbx_seq_one_letter_code
_entity_poly.pdbx_strand_id
1 'polypeptide(L)'
;MKQRTVQDEGNTTWTCVEAFSGGSQKTAKAAKSLTKDAEGNVTVVCTPSGGEQSVRVSLPEAWIDKTSDQALLDAIQSAKG
;
A
#
# COMPACT_ATOMS: atom_id res chain seq x y z
N MET A 1 7.64 -10.39 0.27
CA MET A 1 7.29 -8.97 0.10
C MET A 1 6.01 -8.89 -0.73
N LYS A 2 4.99 -8.16 -0.26
CA LYS A 2 3.75 -7.93 -1.01
C LYS A 2 3.82 -6.54 -1.63
N GLN A 3 3.91 -6.47 -2.95
CA GLN A 3 4.00 -5.21 -3.69
C GLN A 3 3.15 -5.23 -4.96
N ARG A 4 2.68 -4.05 -5.39
CA ARG A 4 2.00 -3.82 -6.65
C ARG A 4 2.42 -2.48 -7.22
N THR A 5 2.47 -2.39 -8.55
CA THR A 5 2.75 -1.15 -9.26
C THR A 5 1.51 -0.71 -10.02
N VAL A 6 1.18 0.58 -9.96
CA VAL A 6 0.08 1.21 -10.70
C VAL A 6 0.54 2.52 -11.32
N GLN A 7 -0.09 2.95 -12.41
CA GLN A 7 0.26 4.20 -13.09
C GLN A 7 -0.95 5.13 -13.08
N ASP A 8 -0.74 6.40 -12.71
CA ASP A 8 -1.78 7.42 -12.78
C ASP A 8 -1.87 8.10 -14.16
N GLU A 9 -2.91 8.91 -14.36
CA GLU A 9 -3.14 9.65 -15.61
C GLU A 9 -2.02 10.65 -15.93
N GLY A 10 -1.25 11.07 -14.92
CA GLY A 10 -0.08 11.94 -15.06
C GLY A 10 1.18 11.20 -15.51
N ASN A 11 1.08 9.92 -15.88
CA ASN A 11 2.19 9.02 -16.15
C ASN A 11 3.12 8.77 -14.95
N THR A 12 2.70 9.08 -13.72
CA THR A 12 3.48 8.75 -12.52
C THR A 12 3.25 7.29 -12.16
N THR A 13 4.34 6.53 -12.06
CA THR A 13 4.30 5.14 -11.64
C THR A 13 4.44 5.06 -10.12
N TRP A 14 3.48 4.43 -9.47
CA TRP A 14 3.42 4.22 -8.03
C TRP A 14 3.78 2.79 -7.69
N THR A 15 4.81 2.60 -6.86
CA THR A 15 5.14 1.30 -6.27
C THR A 15 4.60 1.24 -4.85
N CYS A 16 3.58 0.42 -4.64
CA CYS A 16 2.92 0.22 -3.36
C CYS A 16 3.40 -1.08 -2.70
N VAL A 17 3.83 -0.98 -1.44
CA VAL A 17 4.36 -2.11 -0.66
C VAL A 17 3.63 -2.18 0.68
N GLU A 18 3.13 -3.36 1.04
CA GLU A 18 2.56 -3.59 2.38
C GLU A 18 3.68 -3.44 3.42
N ALA A 19 3.47 -2.54 4.38
CA ALA A 19 4.44 -2.30 5.45
C ALA A 19 4.70 -3.60 6.23
N PHE A 20 5.93 -3.76 6.74
CA PHE A 20 6.36 -4.92 7.52
C PHE A 20 6.32 -6.29 6.77
N SER A 21 6.14 -6.29 5.44
CA SER A 21 6.14 -7.51 4.62
C SER A 21 7.54 -8.02 4.21
N GLY A 22 8.60 -7.40 4.72
CA GLY A 22 10.01 -7.66 4.38
C GLY A 22 10.73 -8.72 5.21
N GLY A 23 10.09 -9.32 6.23
CA GLY A 23 10.67 -10.37 7.08
C GLY A 23 10.26 -11.79 6.69
N SER A 24 10.72 -12.79 7.45
CA SER A 24 10.23 -14.18 7.35
C SER A 24 8.71 -14.23 7.47
N GLN A 25 8.06 -15.20 6.83
CA GLN A 25 6.58 -15.27 6.75
C GLN A 25 5.90 -15.21 8.13
N LYS A 26 6.48 -15.84 9.16
CA LYS A 26 6.00 -15.79 10.55
C LYS A 26 6.08 -14.37 11.14
N THR A 27 7.20 -13.69 10.95
CA THR A 27 7.43 -12.32 11.42
C THR A 27 6.53 -11.33 10.69
N ALA A 28 6.38 -11.47 9.38
CA ALA A 28 5.49 -10.63 8.58
C ALA A 28 4.02 -10.81 8.99
N LYS A 29 3.55 -12.04 9.24
CA LYS A 29 2.19 -12.31 9.75
C LYS A 29 1.98 -11.70 11.14
N ALA A 30 2.94 -11.86 12.05
CA ALA A 30 2.84 -11.30 13.39
C ALA A 30 2.81 -9.77 13.38
N ALA A 31 3.71 -9.13 12.62
CA ALA A 31 3.74 -7.68 12.46
C ALA A 31 2.43 -7.17 11.86
N LYS A 32 1.93 -7.83 10.80
CA LYS A 32 0.65 -7.50 10.18
C LYS A 32 -0.50 -7.53 11.18
N SER A 33 -0.61 -8.57 12.02
CA SER A 33 -1.66 -8.64 13.03
C SER A 33 -1.56 -7.54 14.09
N LEU A 34 -0.34 -7.08 14.41
CA LEU A 34 -0.11 -6.02 15.41
C LEU A 34 -0.33 -4.61 14.85
N THR A 35 -0.19 -4.42 13.55
CA THR A 35 -0.23 -3.09 12.90
C THR A 35 -1.52 -2.85 12.12
N LYS A 36 -2.49 -3.77 12.22
CA LYS A 36 -3.82 -3.54 11.67
C LYS A 36 -4.52 -2.44 12.43
N ASP A 37 -5.30 -1.63 11.71
CA ASP A 37 -6.23 -0.72 12.37
C ASP A 37 -7.46 -1.47 12.91
N ALA A 38 -8.35 -0.73 13.57
CA ALA A 38 -9.57 -1.28 14.17
C ALA A 38 -10.53 -1.90 13.13
N GLU A 39 -10.40 -1.53 11.85
CA GLU A 39 -11.20 -2.05 10.74
C GLU A 39 -10.53 -3.28 10.08
N GLY A 40 -9.34 -3.68 10.54
CA GLY A 40 -8.59 -4.81 10.03
C GLY A 40 -7.80 -4.50 8.75
N ASN A 41 -7.66 -3.21 8.41
CA ASN A 41 -6.85 -2.75 7.28
C ASN A 41 -5.37 -2.72 7.65
N VAL A 42 -4.54 -2.67 6.62
CA VAL A 42 -3.09 -2.74 6.71
C VAL A 42 -2.50 -1.47 6.11
N THR A 43 -1.38 -1.02 6.68
CA THR A 43 -0.65 0.10 6.13
C THR A 43 0.11 -0.33 4.88
N VAL A 44 -0.12 0.38 3.79
CA VAL A 44 0.60 0.24 2.53
C VAL A 44 1.32 1.55 2.23
N VAL A 45 2.60 1.45 1.89
CA VAL A 45 3.43 2.60 1.53
C VAL A 45 3.52 2.66 0.01
N CYS A 46 3.08 3.76 -0.59
CA CYS A 46 3.13 3.98 -2.03
C CYS A 46 4.15 5.06 -2.36
N THR A 47 5.13 4.71 -3.18
CA THR A 47 6.24 5.59 -3.57
C THR A 47 6.15 5.91 -5.06
N PRO A 48 6.15 7.20 -5.46
CA PRO A 48 6.15 7.60 -6.86
C PRO A 48 7.53 7.43 -7.50
N SER A 49 7.55 7.15 -8.80
CA SER A 49 8.78 7.01 -9.59
C SER A 49 9.56 8.33 -9.75
N GLY A 50 8.90 9.48 -9.59
CA GLY A 50 9.49 10.81 -9.77
C GLY A 50 10.28 11.35 -8.57
N GLY A 51 10.40 10.60 -7.47
CA GLY A 51 11.10 11.05 -6.26
C GLY A 51 10.29 12.01 -5.39
N GLU A 52 9.00 12.19 -5.67
CA GLU A 52 8.07 12.86 -4.77
C GLU A 52 7.86 12.07 -3.47
N GLN A 53 7.20 12.69 -2.49
CA GLN A 53 6.97 12.12 -1.17
C GLN A 53 6.14 10.82 -1.25
N SER A 54 6.62 9.76 -0.61
CA SER A 54 5.82 8.54 -0.40
C SER A 54 4.61 8.83 0.49
N VAL A 55 3.48 8.22 0.18
CA VAL A 55 2.27 8.29 1.01
C VAL A 55 1.98 6.97 1.70
N ARG A 56 1.27 7.04 2.82
CA ARG A 56 0.76 5.87 3.54
C ARG A 56 -0.74 5.81 3.35
N VAL A 57 -1.24 4.68 2.88
CA VAL A 57 -2.66 4.42 2.71
C VAL A 57 -3.07 3.24 3.61
N SER A 58 -4.26 3.31 4.18
CA SER A 58 -4.87 2.18 4.89
C SER A 58 -5.75 1.41 3.90
N LEU A 59 -5.47 0.13 3.70
CA LEU A 59 -6.18 -0.71 2.72
C LEU A 59 -6.56 -2.06 3.33
N PRO A 60 -7.62 -2.72 2.84
CA PRO A 60 -7.98 -4.07 3.29
C PRO A 60 -6.80 -5.04 3.21
N GLU A 61 -6.70 -6.02 4.11
CA GLU A 61 -5.57 -6.97 4.11
C GLU A 61 -5.35 -7.69 2.76
N ALA A 62 -6.42 -7.89 2.00
CA ALA A 62 -6.43 -8.52 0.68
C ALA A 62 -6.30 -7.52 -0.49
N TRP A 63 -5.83 -6.30 -0.25
CA TRP A 63 -5.77 -5.22 -1.23
C TRP A 63 -5.04 -5.59 -2.53
N ILE A 64 -4.00 -6.43 -2.41
CA ILE A 64 -3.18 -6.79 -3.57
C ILE A 64 -3.99 -7.47 -4.68
N ASP A 65 -4.97 -8.28 -4.28
CA ASP A 65 -5.83 -9.06 -5.18
C ASP A 65 -7.22 -8.43 -5.36
N LYS A 66 -7.73 -7.72 -4.35
CA LYS A 66 -9.13 -7.24 -4.31
C LYS A 66 -9.31 -5.74 -4.55
N THR A 67 -8.27 -4.94 -4.40
CA THR A 67 -8.34 -3.50 -4.70
C THR A 67 -8.05 -3.30 -6.18
N SER A 68 -8.90 -2.55 -6.88
CA SER A 68 -8.65 -2.15 -8.28
C SER A 68 -7.55 -1.11 -8.35
N ASP A 69 -6.93 -0.94 -9.52
CA ASP A 69 -5.94 0.12 -9.72
C ASP A 69 -6.54 1.50 -9.46
N GLN A 70 -7.77 1.74 -9.94
CA GLN A 70 -8.47 3.00 -9.70
C GLN A 70 -8.68 3.27 -8.21
N ALA A 71 -9.18 2.30 -7.43
CA ALA A 71 -9.39 2.48 -6.00
C ALA A 71 -8.07 2.69 -5.23
N LEU A 72 -6.98 2.06 -5.69
CA LEU A 72 -5.65 2.28 -5.13
C LEU A 72 -5.14 3.70 -5.43
N LEU A 73 -5.34 4.19 -6.65
CA LEU A 73 -5.02 5.56 -7.04
C LEU A 73 -5.84 6.58 -6.26
N ASP A 74 -7.14 6.36 -6.08
CA ASP A 74 -8.01 7.24 -5.30
C ASP A 74 -7.55 7.32 -3.84
N ALA A 75 -7.14 6.19 -3.25
CA ALA A 75 -6.58 6.15 -1.89
C ALA A 75 -5.23 6.91 -1.81
N ILE A 76 -4.36 6.77 -2.82
CA ILE A 76 -3.10 7.51 -2.92
C ILE A 76 -3.37 9.02 -2.98
N GLN A 77 -4.30 9.45 -3.84
CA GLN A 77 -4.65 10.87 -3.97
C GLN A 77 -5.25 11.42 -2.68
N SER A 78 -6.14 10.66 -2.03
CA SER A 78 -6.73 11.04 -0.73
C SER A 78 -5.70 11.14 0.40
N ALA A 79 -4.55 10.45 0.28
CA ALA A 79 -3.47 10.50 1.27
C ALA A 79 -2.41 11.58 0.96
N LYS A 80 -2.43 12.17 -0.24
CA LYS A 80 -1.54 13.27 -0.64
C LYS A 80 -2.03 14.64 -0.16
N GLY A 81 -3.32 14.78 0.17
CA GLY A 81 -3.97 16.05 0.51
C GLY A 81 -4.88 15.95 1.72
#